data_AF-A0A9E6CC88-F1
#
_entry.id   AF-A0A9E6CC88-F1
#
_cell.length_a   1.000
_cell.length_b   1.000
_cell.length_c   1.000
_cell.angle_alpha   90.00
_cell.angle_beta   90.00
_cell.angle_gamma   90.00
#
_symmetry.space_group_name_H-M   'P 1'
#
loop_
_entity.id
_entity.type
_entity.pdbx_description
1 polymer ?
#
loop_
_entity_poly.entity_id
_entity_poly.type
_entity_poly.pdbx_seq_one_letter_code
_entity_poly.pdbx_strand_id
1 'polypeptide(L)'
;ETYKNGKKNGKTKEFYENGKLLLSGYYKDNKKDGEWKYYDEQGNVKEVKHYKNGVENGLYVAYNPETGFVSEKGFYLNGYKQGIWKYFDYETGKLIREIEFKNDKVVNWKSYE
;
A
#
# COMPACT_ATOMS: atom_id res chain seq x y z
N GLU A 1 5.41 -15.17 18.83
CA GLU A 1 6.00 -14.15 19.72
C GLU A 1 6.04 -12.83 18.96
N THR A 2 5.47 -11.76 19.53
CA THR A 2 5.35 -10.43 18.88
C THR A 2 6.48 -9.49 19.32
N TYR A 3 7.22 -9.85 20.36
CA TYR A 3 8.29 -9.04 20.95
C TYR A 3 9.55 -9.90 21.13
N LYS A 4 10.68 -9.43 20.61
CA LYS A 4 12.03 -9.97 20.89
C LYS A 4 12.87 -8.82 21.45
N ASN A 5 13.41 -8.98 22.66
CA ASN A 5 14.23 -7.96 23.35
C ASN A 5 13.53 -6.59 23.50
N GLY A 6 12.22 -6.58 23.79
CA GLY A 6 11.44 -5.34 23.92
C GLY A 6 11.14 -4.63 22.60
N LYS A 7 11.52 -5.22 21.45
CA LYS A 7 11.19 -4.72 20.12
C LYS A 7 10.09 -5.56 19.48
N LYS A 8 9.11 -4.92 18.86
CA LYS A 8 8.17 -5.57 17.93
C LYS A 8 8.99 -6.25 16.85
N ASN A 9 8.90 -7.58 16.81
CA ASN A 9 9.59 -8.42 15.85
C ASN A 9 8.73 -9.63 15.57
N GLY A 10 8.18 -9.74 14.36
CA GLY A 10 7.19 -10.76 14.03
C GLY A 10 5.98 -10.25 13.27
N LYS A 11 5.13 -11.21 12.90
CA LYS A 11 3.83 -10.95 12.29
C LYS A 11 2.97 -10.16 13.27
N THR A 12 2.34 -9.10 12.78
CA THR A 12 1.49 -8.22 13.57
C THR A 12 0.15 -8.06 12.89
N LYS A 13 -0.88 -7.96 13.71
CA LYS A 13 -2.24 -7.60 13.34
C LYS A 13 -2.73 -6.56 14.34
N GLU A 14 -3.41 -5.53 13.84
CA GLU A 14 -4.13 -4.56 14.65
C GLU A 14 -5.57 -4.58 14.20
N PHE A 15 -6.50 -4.23 15.10
CA PHE A 15 -7.93 -4.38 14.88
C PHE A 15 -8.63 -3.05 15.19
N TYR A 16 -9.72 -2.78 14.49
CA TYR A 16 -10.68 -1.74 14.82
C TYR A 16 -11.41 -2.06 16.13
N GLU A 17 -12.08 -1.07 16.72
CA GLU A 17 -12.90 -1.26 17.93
C GLU A 17 -14.01 -2.30 17.73
N ASN A 18 -14.52 -2.40 16.50
CA ASN A 18 -15.52 -3.40 16.11
C ASN A 18 -14.95 -4.84 15.96
N GLY A 19 -13.66 -5.04 16.25
CA GLY A 19 -12.98 -6.34 16.19
C GLY A 19 -12.52 -6.77 14.80
N LYS A 20 -12.81 -6.01 13.74
CA LYS A 20 -12.32 -6.31 12.39
C LYS A 20 -10.86 -5.90 12.22
N LEU A 21 -10.17 -6.58 11.31
CA LEU A 21 -8.77 -6.33 11.04
C LEU A 21 -8.59 -4.88 10.52
N LEU A 22 -7.71 -4.11 11.15
CA LEU A 22 -7.32 -2.76 10.72
C LEU A 22 -6.11 -2.84 9.79
N LEU A 23 -5.10 -3.61 10.21
CA LEU A 23 -3.91 -3.86 9.41
C LEU A 23 -3.25 -5.18 9.75
N SER A 24 -2.42 -5.67 8.84
CA SER A 24 -1.52 -6.78 9.09
C SER A 24 -0.21 -6.63 8.34
N GLY A 25 0.86 -7.15 8.92
CA GLY A 25 2.19 -7.09 8.32
C GLY A 25 3.24 -7.71 9.22
N TYR A 26 4.50 -7.31 9.00
CA TYR A 26 5.64 -7.79 9.77
C TYR A 26 6.47 -6.61 10.29
N TYR A 27 6.81 -6.66 11.57
CA TYR A 27 7.81 -5.77 12.16
C TYR A 27 9.16 -6.49 12.25
N LYS A 28 10.23 -5.76 11.94
CA LYS A 28 11.62 -6.13 12.18
C LYS A 28 12.28 -5.00 12.95
N ASP A 29 12.78 -5.29 14.15
CA ASP A 29 13.46 -4.29 15.00
C ASP A 29 12.64 -2.99 15.22
N ASN A 30 11.35 -3.12 15.57
CA ASN A 30 10.39 -2.01 15.71
C ASN A 30 10.01 -1.28 14.41
N LYS A 31 10.45 -1.74 13.24
CA LYS A 31 10.17 -1.08 11.95
C LYS A 31 9.34 -1.98 11.04
N LYS A 32 8.40 -1.39 10.30
CA LYS A 32 7.63 -2.11 9.28
C LYS A 32 8.60 -2.69 8.25
N ASP A 33 8.43 -3.97 7.91
CA ASP A 33 9.27 -4.66 6.93
C ASP A 33 8.44 -5.66 6.15
N GLY A 34 8.64 -5.75 4.82
CA GLY A 34 7.86 -6.58 3.92
C GLY A 34 6.49 -5.99 3.55
N GLU A 35 5.57 -6.86 3.15
CA GLU A 35 4.21 -6.49 2.76
C GLU A 35 3.33 -6.14 3.98
N TRP A 36 2.58 -5.05 3.85
CA TRP A 36 1.61 -4.55 4.81
C TRP A 36 0.27 -4.36 4.11
N LYS A 37 -0.79 -4.92 4.69
CA LYS A 37 -2.17 -4.77 4.24
C LYS A 37 -2.94 -3.92 5.22
N TYR A 38 -3.69 -2.97 4.69
CA TYR A 38 -4.59 -2.10 5.43
C TYR A 38 -6.01 -2.37 4.97
N TYR A 39 -6.93 -2.37 5.92
CA TYR A 39 -8.32 -2.76 5.70
C TYR A 39 -9.24 -1.61 6.09
N ASP A 40 -10.48 -1.60 5.59
CA ASP A 40 -11.54 -0.71 6.05
C ASP A 40 -12.32 -1.32 7.23
N GLU A 41 -13.24 -0.56 7.81
CA GLU A 41 -14.10 -1.04 8.90
C GLU A 41 -15.11 -2.10 8.44
N GLN A 42 -15.24 -2.33 7.13
CA GLN A 42 -16.04 -3.39 6.56
C GLN A 42 -15.24 -4.70 6.49
N GLY A 43 -13.90 -4.63 6.47
CA GLY A 43 -12.96 -5.74 6.38
C GLY A 43 -12.34 -5.90 4.98
N ASN A 44 -12.62 -5.00 4.04
CA ASN A 44 -12.05 -5.02 2.70
C ASN A 44 -10.64 -4.44 2.71
N VAL A 45 -9.77 -4.92 1.82
CA VAL A 45 -8.42 -4.36 1.67
C VAL A 45 -8.52 -2.99 1.02
N LYS A 46 -8.01 -1.96 1.71
CA LYS A 46 -7.88 -0.60 1.18
C LYS A 46 -6.56 -0.41 0.44
N GLU A 47 -5.48 -0.89 1.04
CA GLU A 47 -4.13 -0.66 0.55
C GLU A 47 -3.23 -1.85 0.83
N VAL A 48 -2.33 -2.13 -0.11
CA VAL A 48 -1.18 -3.03 0.07
C VAL A 48 0.08 -2.20 -0.17
N LYS A 49 0.96 -2.15 0.82
CA LYS A 49 2.20 -1.37 0.80
C LYS A 49 3.38 -2.27 1.15
N HIS A 50 4.53 -1.99 0.57
CA HIS A 50 5.77 -2.67 0.92
C HIS A 50 6.70 -1.72 1.68
N TYR A 51 7.27 -2.20 2.77
CA TYR A 51 8.22 -1.46 3.59
C TYR A 51 9.56 -2.17 3.65
N LYS A 52 10.63 -1.39 3.78
CA LYS A 52 11.97 -1.86 4.14
C LYS A 52 12.51 -0.94 5.21
N ASN A 53 12.86 -1.50 6.38
CA ASN A 53 13.34 -0.72 7.52
C ASN A 53 12.45 0.48 7.87
N GLY A 54 11.13 0.31 7.80
CA GLY A 54 10.13 1.32 8.15
C GLY A 54 9.85 2.37 7.08
N VAL A 55 10.46 2.27 5.91
CA VAL A 55 10.27 3.20 4.78
C VAL A 55 9.59 2.48 3.63
N GLU A 56 8.65 3.13 2.94
CA GLU A 56 7.99 2.54 1.77
C GLU A 56 9.00 2.23 0.67
N ASN A 57 9.08 0.95 0.31
CA ASN A 57 10.06 0.44 -0.62
C ASN A 57 9.51 -0.85 -1.23
N GLY A 58 8.91 -0.74 -2.41
CA GLY A 58 8.25 -1.83 -3.07
C GLY A 58 6.94 -1.45 -3.74
N LEU A 59 6.15 -2.47 -4.06
CA LEU A 59 4.83 -2.33 -4.67
C LEU A 59 3.87 -1.61 -3.72
N TYR A 60 3.08 -0.71 -4.32
CA TYR A 60 1.90 -0.11 -3.72
C TYR A 60 0.68 -0.40 -4.59
N VAL A 61 -0.43 -0.77 -3.95
CA VAL A 61 -1.74 -0.96 -4.57
C VAL A 61 -2.79 -0.37 -3.65
N ALA A 62 -3.69 0.46 -4.18
CA ALA A 62 -4.89 0.91 -3.50
C ALA A 62 -6.14 0.41 -4.21
N TYR A 63 -7.19 0.20 -3.44
CA TYR A 63 -8.47 -0.29 -3.91
C TYR A 63 -9.56 0.73 -3.61
N ASN A 64 -10.55 0.80 -4.49
CA ASN A 64 -11.75 1.56 -4.24
C ASN A 64 -12.64 0.82 -3.22
N PRO A 65 -13.09 1.47 -2.14
CA PRO A 65 -13.87 0.79 -1.10
C PRO A 65 -15.29 0.39 -1.53
N GLU A 66 -15.85 1.05 -2.55
CA GLU A 66 -17.23 0.82 -3.00
C GLU A 66 -17.28 -0.26 -4.09
N THR A 67 -16.35 -0.23 -5.05
CA THR A 67 -16.31 -1.19 -6.17
C THR A 67 -15.33 -2.33 -5.98
N GLY A 68 -14.34 -2.19 -5.09
CA GLY A 68 -13.25 -3.15 -4.91
C GLY A 68 -12.21 -3.16 -6.03
N PHE A 69 -12.37 -2.33 -7.08
CA PHE A 69 -11.39 -2.21 -8.14
C PHE A 69 -10.11 -1.54 -7.65
N VAL A 70 -8.98 -1.89 -8.27
CA VAL A 70 -7.73 -1.17 -8.04
C VAL A 70 -7.96 0.26 -8.50
N SER A 71 -7.72 1.26 -7.64
CA SER A 71 -7.80 2.68 -7.98
C SER A 71 -6.45 3.20 -8.48
N GLU A 72 -5.37 2.76 -7.85
CA GLU A 72 -4.01 3.08 -8.28
C GLU A 72 -3.02 1.98 -7.89
N LYS A 73 -1.95 1.85 -8.68
CA LYS A 73 -0.80 1.02 -8.33
C LYS A 73 0.50 1.58 -8.91
N GLY A 74 1.58 1.33 -8.20
CA GLY A 74 2.90 1.78 -8.60
C GLY A 74 3.97 1.26 -7.66
N PHE A 75 5.14 1.89 -7.68
CA PHE A 75 6.27 1.49 -6.86
C PHE A 75 6.80 2.69 -6.08
N TYR A 76 7.17 2.45 -4.81
CA TYR A 76 7.94 3.37 -3.99
C TYR A 76 9.38 2.91 -3.89
N LEU A 77 10.32 3.84 -4.00
CA LEU A 77 11.72 3.62 -3.69
C LEU A 77 12.16 4.64 -2.63
N ASN A 78 12.55 4.15 -1.45
CA ASN A 78 12.98 4.97 -0.32
C ASN A 78 11.97 6.06 0.08
N GLY A 79 10.68 5.74 0.02
CA GLY A 79 9.60 6.65 0.40
C GLY A 79 9.08 7.53 -0.74
N TYR A 80 9.68 7.47 -1.93
CA TYR A 80 9.28 8.29 -3.07
C TYR A 80 8.66 7.45 -4.19
N LYS A 81 7.60 7.93 -4.82
CA LYS A 81 7.02 7.36 -6.05
C LYS A 81 8.10 7.28 -7.13
N GLN A 82 8.21 6.10 -7.72
CA GLN A 82 9.22 5.78 -8.74
C GLN A 82 8.59 4.98 -9.88
N GLY A 83 8.99 5.28 -11.11
CA GLY A 83 8.54 4.58 -12.31
C GLY A 83 7.09 4.87 -12.67
N ILE A 84 6.46 3.96 -13.42
CA ILE A 84 5.11 4.14 -13.91
C ILE A 84 4.08 3.84 -12.82
N TRP A 85 3.29 4.85 -12.50
CA TRP A 85 2.09 4.77 -11.68
C TRP A 85 0.86 4.69 -12.57
N LYS A 86 -0.01 3.71 -12.31
CA LYS A 86 -1.22 3.45 -13.07
C LYS A 86 -2.43 3.83 -12.24
N TYR A 87 -3.38 4.52 -12.84
CA TYR A 87 -4.65 4.94 -12.24
C TYR A 87 -5.80 4.39 -13.07
N PHE A 88 -6.84 3.95 -12.39
CA PHE A 88 -7.95 3.22 -13.00
C PHE A 88 -9.27 3.91 -12.70
N ASP A 89 -10.20 3.75 -13.64
CA ASP A 89 -11.55 4.23 -13.54
C ASP A 89 -12.30 3.55 -12.39
N TYR A 90 -13.06 4.34 -11.64
CA TYR A 90 -13.78 3.90 -10.46
C TYR A 90 -14.88 2.87 -10.80
N GLU A 91 -15.64 3.09 -11.89
CA GLU A 91 -16.83 2.30 -12.23
C GLU A 91 -16.51 1.06 -13.05
N THR A 92 -15.46 1.12 -13.87
CA THR A 92 -15.14 0.07 -14.84
C THR A 92 -13.84 -0.66 -14.53
N GLY A 93 -12.99 -0.11 -13.66
CA GLY A 93 -11.65 -0.66 -13.39
C GLY A 93 -10.68 -0.57 -14.56
N LYS A 94 -11.03 0.15 -15.64
CA LYS A 94 -10.17 0.35 -16.81
C LYS A 94 -9.03 1.30 -16.50
N LEU A 95 -7.87 1.08 -17.12
CA LEU A 95 -6.73 2.00 -17.00
C LEU A 95 -7.08 3.33 -17.67
N ILE A 96 -7.02 4.43 -16.93
CA ILE A 96 -7.32 5.79 -17.44
C ILE A 96 -6.11 6.70 -17.48
N ARG A 97 -5.05 6.37 -16.72
CA ARG A 97 -3.84 7.19 -16.68
C ARG A 97 -2.61 6.38 -16.29
N GLU A 98 -1.50 6.67 -16.95
CA GLU A 98 -0.16 6.31 -16.48
C GLU A 98 0.65 7.58 -16.27
N ILE A 99 1.33 7.70 -15.13
CA ILE A 99 2.23 8.82 -14.80
C ILE A 99 3.59 8.23 -14.44
N GLU A 100 4.65 8.67 -15.11
CA GLU A 100 6.02 8.33 -14.75
C GLU A 100 6.52 9.29 -13.67
N PHE A 101 6.96 8.73 -12.55
CA PHE A 101 7.55 9.48 -11.45
C PHE A 101 9.05 9.17 -11.31
N LYS A 102 9.81 10.21 -10.96
CA LYS A 102 11.20 10.09 -10.47
C LYS A 102 11.33 10.90 -9.19
N ASN A 103 11.44 10.21 -8.06
CA ASN A 103 11.45 10.81 -6.73
C ASN A 103 10.27 11.79 -6.51
N ASP A 104 9.04 11.29 -6.66
CA ASP A 104 7.78 12.06 -6.59
C ASP A 104 7.56 13.13 -7.67
N LYS A 105 8.56 13.42 -8.50
CA LYS A 105 8.41 14.38 -9.60
C LYS A 105 7.83 13.69 -10.82
N VAL A 106 6.79 14.27 -11.40
CA VAL A 106 6.24 13.84 -12.69
C VAL A 106 7.29 14.07 -13.78
N VAL A 107 7.61 13.01 -14.52
CA VAL A 107 8.51 13.02 -15.67
C VAL A 107 7.71 13.02 -16.96
N ASN A 108 6.70 12.15 -17.04
CA ASN A 108 5.84 12.00 -18.22
C ASN A 108 4.47 11.48 -17.79
N TRP A 109 3.47 11.58 -18.65
CA TRP A 109 2.16 10.99 -18.41
C TRP A 109 1.44 10.69 -19.73
N LYS A 110 0.49 9.76 -19.67
CA LYS A 110 -0.46 9.47 -20.73
C LYS A 110 -1.82 9.15 -20.12
N SER A 111 -2.88 9.56 -20.79
CA SER A 111 -4.26 9.22 -20.43
C SER A 111 -4.90 8.37 -21.52
N TYR A 112 -5.97 7.69 -21.14
CA TYR A 112 -6.75 6.83 -22.00
C TYR A 112 -8.21 7.27 -21.93
N GLU A 113 -8.91 7.11 -23.05
CA GLU A 113 -10.35 7.32 -23.17
C GLU A 113 -11.14 6.10 -22.70
#